data_AF-A0A847US49-F1
#
_entry.id   AF-A0A847US49-F1
#
_cell.length_a   1.000
_cell.length_b   1.000
_cell.length_c   1.000
_cell.angle_alpha   90.00
_cell.angle_beta   90.00
_cell.angle_gamma   90.00
#
_symmetry.space_group_name_H-M   'P 1'
#
loop_
_entity.id
_entity.type
_entity.pdbx_description
1 polymer ?
#
loop_
_entity_poly.entity_id
_entity_poly.type
_entity_poly.pdbx_seq_one_letter_code
_entity_poly.pdbx_strand_id
1 'polypeptide(L)'
;MVSRDTKLQIGLVSVVIIVSVLRPFVFPLGRLGSIAFFAGGNFVILGGAHLYLALVDDSETIPVATRWRFIGVAAMVAVASFLRAVAGRISLGSVTLSQLLGGVLAVTVVSYLVYEARAGYLASRQ
;
A
#
# COMPACT_ATOMS: atom_id res chain seq x y z
N MET A 1 5.38 5.37 -25.88
CA MET A 1 6.23 4.32 -25.27
C MET A 1 5.80 4.15 -23.81
N VAL A 2 5.76 2.92 -23.28
CA VAL A 2 5.36 2.67 -21.87
C VAL A 2 6.53 3.04 -20.94
N SER A 3 6.27 3.82 -19.89
CA SER A 3 7.29 4.27 -18.92
C SER A 3 7.88 3.11 -18.12
N ARG A 4 9.07 3.32 -17.55
CA ARG A 4 9.74 2.35 -16.66
C ARG A 4 8.87 2.00 -15.46
N ASP A 5 8.26 2.99 -14.81
CA ASP A 5 7.32 2.79 -13.70
C ASP A 5 6.19 1.84 -14.08
N THR A 6 5.54 2.05 -15.23
CA THR A 6 4.43 1.20 -15.68
C THR A 6 4.89 -0.23 -15.97
N LYS A 7 6.08 -0.42 -16.55
CA LYS A 7 6.64 -1.77 -16.78
C LYS A 7 6.88 -2.51 -15.46
N LEU A 8 7.47 -1.83 -14.47
CA LEU A 8 7.71 -2.40 -13.14
C LEU A 8 6.40 -2.73 -12.43
N GLN A 9 5.42 -1.83 -12.51
CA GLN A 9 4.09 -2.01 -11.94
C GLN A 9 3.40 -3.25 -12.52
N ILE A 10 3.39 -3.38 -13.85
CA ILE A 10 2.84 -4.57 -14.53
C ILE A 10 3.56 -5.83 -14.04
N GLY A 11 4.89 -5.83 -14.02
CA GLY A 11 5.69 -6.98 -13.58
C GLY A 11 5.35 -7.43 -12.15
N LEU A 12 5.30 -6.48 -11.20
CA LEU A 12 4.98 -6.78 -9.80
C LEU A 12 3.55 -7.27 -9.63
N VAL A 13 2.57 -6.64 -10.29
CA VAL A 13 1.17 -7.08 -10.25
C VAL A 13 1.04 -8.49 -10.83
N SER A 14 1.68 -8.77 -11.96
CA SER A 14 1.69 -10.11 -12.57
C SER A 14 2.28 -11.15 -11.62
N VAL A 15 3.39 -10.86 -10.94
CA VAL A 15 3.98 -11.77 -9.94
C VAL A 15 3.00 -12.03 -8.80
N VAL A 16 2.38 -10.99 -8.24
CA VAL A 16 1.41 -11.17 -7.15
C VAL A 16 0.22 -12.01 -7.59
N ILE A 17 -0.30 -11.82 -8.81
CA ILE A 17 -1.39 -12.63 -9.37
C ILE A 17 -0.96 -14.10 -9.53
N ILE A 18 0.20 -14.35 -10.16
CA ILE A 18 0.71 -15.71 -10.38
C ILE A 18 0.88 -16.43 -9.06
N VAL A 19 1.53 -15.79 -8.08
CA VAL A 19 1.70 -16.38 -6.74
C VAL A 19 0.36 -16.61 -6.06
N SER A 20 -0.61 -15.70 -6.21
CA SER A 20 -1.96 -15.85 -5.63
C SER A 20 -2.69 -17.07 -6.18
N VAL A 21 -2.55 -17.35 -7.47
CA VAL A 21 -3.18 -18.48 -8.16
C VAL A 21 -2.46 -19.80 -7.85
N LEU A 22 -1.12 -19.80 -7.86
CA LEU A 22 -0.34 -21.04 -7.71
C LEU A 22 -0.18 -21.48 -6.25
N ARG A 23 -0.15 -20.54 -5.29
CA ARG A 23 0.10 -20.87 -3.87
C ARG A 23 -0.79 -21.98 -3.29
N PRO A 24 -2.11 -22.10 -3.58
CA PRO A 24 -2.93 -23.13 -2.94
C PRO A 24 -2.51 -24.56 -3.32
N PHE A 25 -1.83 -24.71 -4.45
CA PHE A 25 -1.36 -26.00 -4.97
C PHE A 25 0.05 -26.37 -4.51
N VAL A 26 0.85 -25.38 -4.09
CA VAL A 26 2.27 -25.58 -3.73
C VAL A 26 2.52 -25.38 -2.24
N PHE A 27 1.92 -24.34 -1.64
CA PHE A 27 2.10 -23.99 -0.23
C PHE A 27 0.81 -23.36 0.33
N PRO A 28 -0.17 -24.18 0.75
CA PRO A 28 -1.42 -23.68 1.29
C PRO A 28 -1.20 -22.94 2.61
N LEU A 29 -1.63 -21.68 2.66
CA LEU A 29 -1.50 -20.86 3.86
C LEU A 29 -2.67 -21.08 4.82
N GLY A 30 -2.35 -21.27 6.10
CA GLY A 30 -3.33 -21.13 7.18
C GLY A 30 -3.93 -19.72 7.26
N ARG A 31 -4.87 -19.52 8.19
CA ARG A 31 -5.63 -18.26 8.32
C ARG A 31 -4.74 -17.01 8.39
N LEU A 32 -3.78 -16.98 9.32
CA LEU A 32 -2.90 -15.84 9.52
C LEU A 32 -2.00 -15.59 8.30
N GLY A 33 -1.45 -16.66 7.70
CA GLY A 33 -0.66 -16.56 6.48
C GLY A 33 -1.48 -16.00 5.32
N SER A 34 -2.74 -16.41 5.17
CA SER A 34 -3.63 -15.87 4.14
C SER A 34 -3.93 -14.40 4.32
N ILE A 35 -4.15 -13.94 5.55
CA ILE A 35 -4.36 -12.52 5.87
C ILE A 35 -3.08 -11.71 5.59
N ALA A 36 -1.92 -12.19 6.06
CA ALA A 36 -0.63 -11.54 5.84
C ALA A 36 -0.30 -11.43 4.35
N PHE A 37 -0.53 -12.51 3.60
CA PHE A 37 -0.34 -12.51 2.15
C PHE A 37 -1.27 -11.53 1.44
N PHE A 38 -2.54 -11.45 1.83
CA PHE A 38 -3.46 -10.49 1.23
C PHE A 38 -3.02 -9.05 1.51
N ALA A 39 -2.71 -8.72 2.77
CA ALA A 39 -2.24 -7.39 3.14
C ALA A 39 -0.91 -7.02 2.45
N GLY A 40 0.08 -7.91 2.49
CA GLY A 40 1.37 -7.70 1.84
C GLY A 40 1.28 -7.68 0.31
N GLY A 41 0.43 -8.51 -0.28
CA GLY A 41 0.17 -8.52 -1.72
C GLY A 41 -0.42 -7.20 -2.19
N ASN A 42 -1.39 -6.63 -1.44
CA ASN A 42 -1.91 -5.30 -1.74
C ASN A 42 -0.84 -4.20 -1.60
N PHE A 43 0.05 -4.29 -0.61
CA PHE A 43 1.18 -3.38 -0.51
C PHE A 43 2.11 -3.47 -1.73
N VAL A 44 2.46 -4.68 -2.17
CA VAL A 44 3.32 -4.87 -3.35
C VAL A 44 2.63 -4.35 -4.62
N ILE A 45 1.33 -4.61 -4.78
CA ILE A 45 0.54 -4.09 -5.90
C ILE A 45 0.54 -2.57 -5.89
N LEU A 46 0.31 -1.91 -4.75
CA LEU A 46 0.17 -0.45 -4.74
C LEU A 46 1.52 0.26 -4.68
N GLY A 47 2.38 -0.13 -3.75
CA GLY A 47 3.63 0.54 -3.40
C GLY A 47 4.91 -0.15 -3.86
N GLY A 48 4.86 -1.36 -4.42
CA GLY A 48 6.06 -2.13 -4.73
C GLY A 48 6.98 -1.47 -5.75
N ALA A 49 6.42 -0.92 -6.83
CA ALA A 49 7.20 -0.19 -7.83
C ALA A 49 7.82 1.07 -7.24
N HIS A 50 7.06 1.81 -6.43
CA HIS A 50 7.55 3.00 -5.73
C HIS A 50 8.66 2.66 -4.74
N LEU A 51 8.52 1.56 -3.99
CA LEU A 51 9.54 1.10 -3.05
C LEU A 51 10.83 0.75 -3.78
N TYR A 52 10.76 -0.06 -4.85
CA TYR A 52 11.95 -0.39 -5.63
C TYR A 52 12.63 0.86 -6.17
N LEU A 53 11.87 1.77 -6.80
CA LEU A 53 12.42 3.00 -7.40
C LEU A 53 12.98 3.96 -6.35
N ALA A 54 12.36 4.05 -5.16
CA ALA A 54 12.89 4.85 -4.06
C ALA A 54 14.19 4.27 -3.49
N LEU A 55 14.32 2.93 -3.46
CA LEU A 55 15.53 2.26 -2.99
C LEU A 55 16.73 2.41 -3.94
N VAL A 56 16.48 2.50 -5.24
CA VAL A 56 17.53 2.74 -6.26
C VAL A 56 17.73 4.23 -6.56
N ASP A 57 17.12 5.12 -5.76
CA ASP A 57 17.18 6.58 -5.88
C ASP A 57 16.76 7.12 -7.27
N ASP A 58 15.76 6.48 -7.89
CA ASP A 58 15.24 6.88 -9.20
C ASP A 58 14.14 7.94 -9.08
N SER A 59 14.47 9.14 -9.55
CA SER A 59 13.59 10.32 -9.58
C SER A 59 13.10 10.71 -10.98
N GLU A 60 13.22 9.85 -11.99
CA GLU A 60 12.96 10.20 -13.41
C GLU A 60 11.56 10.78 -13.62
N THR A 61 10.55 10.11 -13.06
CA THR A 61 9.12 10.46 -13.25
C THR A 61 8.50 11.09 -12.01
N ILE A 62 8.87 10.61 -10.83
CA ILE A 62 8.32 11.02 -9.53
C ILE A 62 9.50 11.21 -8.56
N PRO A 63 9.58 12.35 -7.86
CA PRO A 63 10.64 12.58 -6.87
C PRO A 63 10.67 11.48 -5.80
N VAL A 64 11.89 11.07 -5.40
CA VAL A 64 12.10 10.00 -4.41
C VAL A 64 11.42 10.30 -3.08
N ALA A 65 11.45 11.56 -2.62
CA ALA A 65 10.73 11.99 -1.43
C ALA A 65 9.22 11.72 -1.52
N THR A 66 8.60 12.00 -2.68
CA THR A 66 7.18 11.70 -2.92
C THR A 66 6.90 10.20 -2.86
N ARG A 67 7.80 9.37 -3.40
CA ARG A 67 7.68 7.90 -3.33
C ARG A 67 7.67 7.42 -1.87
N TRP A 68 8.56 7.92 -1.02
CA TRP A 68 8.60 7.56 0.40
C TRP A 68 7.32 7.91 1.16
N ARG A 69 6.72 9.08 0.87
CA ARG A 69 5.42 9.46 1.47
C ARG A 69 4.32 8.48 1.07
N PHE A 70 4.23 8.14 -0.22
CA PHE A 70 3.25 7.16 -0.70
C PHE A 70 3.48 5.76 -0.12
N ILE A 71 4.73 5.29 -0.06
CA ILE A 71 5.10 4.01 0.55
C ILE A 71 4.66 3.96 2.00
N GLY A 72 4.85 5.04 2.76
CA GLY A 72 4.40 5.13 4.16
C GLY A 72 2.89 4.93 4.30
N VAL A 73 2.09 5.58 3.45
CA VAL A 73 0.63 5.41 3.43
C VAL A 73 0.25 3.98 3.03
N ALA A 74 0.86 3.43 1.98
CA ALA A 74 0.59 2.06 1.53
C ALA A 74 0.94 1.02 2.61
N ALA A 75 2.07 1.19 3.30
CA ALA A 75 2.49 0.32 4.40
C ALA A 75 1.49 0.40 5.57
N MET A 76 1.06 1.61 5.95
CA MET A 76 0.06 1.80 6.99
C MET A 76 -1.29 1.16 6.61
N VAL A 77 -1.72 1.27 5.35
CA VAL A 77 -2.94 0.59 4.85
C VAL A 77 -2.81 -0.92 4.96
N ALA A 78 -1.65 -1.49 4.62
CA ALA A 78 -1.42 -2.93 4.73
C ALA A 78 -1.43 -3.40 6.20
N VAL A 79 -0.74 -2.69 7.09
CA VAL A 79 -0.74 -2.99 8.53
C VAL A 79 -2.15 -2.89 9.11
N ALA A 80 -2.88 -1.81 8.83
CA ALA A 80 -4.24 -1.65 9.30
C ALA A 80 -5.18 -2.74 8.74
N SER A 81 -5.05 -3.10 7.46
CA SER A 81 -5.84 -4.18 6.85
C SER A 81 -5.58 -5.53 7.53
N PHE A 82 -4.31 -5.82 7.85
CA PHE A 82 -3.92 -7.00 8.62
C PHE A 82 -4.56 -6.99 10.02
N LEU A 83 -4.41 -5.90 10.77
CA LEU A 83 -4.96 -5.76 12.12
C LEU A 83 -6.49 -5.86 12.14
N ARG A 84 -7.18 -5.26 11.15
CA ARG A 84 -8.64 -5.37 11.02
C ARG A 84 -9.09 -6.81 10.79
N ALA A 85 -8.35 -7.57 9.99
CA ALA A 85 -8.68 -8.97 9.71
C ALA A 85 -8.39 -9.90 10.91
N VAL A 86 -7.33 -9.63 11.68
CA VAL A 86 -6.94 -10.45 12.84
C VAL A 86 -7.75 -10.12 14.09
N ALA A 87 -7.94 -8.83 14.37
CA ALA A 87 -8.42 -8.33 15.66
C ALA A 87 -9.58 -7.32 15.53
N GLY A 88 -10.11 -7.09 14.32
CA GLY A 88 -11.06 -6.00 14.07
C GLY A 88 -12.39 -6.09 14.84
N ARG A 89 -12.74 -7.26 15.39
CA ARG A 89 -13.95 -7.48 16.20
C ARG A 89 -13.75 -7.17 17.69
N ILE A 90 -12.53 -6.89 18.13
CA ILE A 90 -12.27 -6.48 19.52
C ILE A 90 -12.96 -5.13 19.77
N SER A 91 -13.78 -5.07 20.82
CA SER A 91 -14.46 -3.85 21.25
C SER A 91 -13.58 -3.02 22.18
N LEU A 92 -13.60 -1.71 21.99
CA LEU A 92 -12.93 -0.68 22.76
C LEU A 92 -14.01 0.33 23.18
N GLY A 93 -14.69 0.07 24.30
CA GLY A 93 -15.90 0.81 24.67
C GLY A 93 -17.04 0.56 23.68
N SER A 94 -17.60 1.62 23.11
CA SER A 94 -18.71 1.56 22.14
C SER A 94 -18.28 1.34 20.68
N VAL A 95 -16.96 1.31 20.40
CA VAL A 95 -16.42 1.13 19.04
C VAL A 95 -15.61 -0.15 18.92
N THR A 96 -15.50 -0.69 17.71
CA THR A 96 -14.64 -1.83 17.39
C THR A 96 -13.28 -1.35 16.88
N LEU A 97 -12.25 -2.19 17.01
CA LEU A 97 -10.94 -1.91 16.42
C LEU A 97 -11.04 -1.67 14.90
N SER A 98 -11.97 -2.35 14.20
CA SER A 98 -12.19 -2.11 12.77
C SER A 98 -12.72 -0.71 12.46
N GLN A 99 -13.63 -0.19 13.29
CA GLN A 99 -14.14 1.18 13.15
C GLN A 99 -13.05 2.21 13.45
N LEU A 100 -12.28 2.00 14.52
CA LEU A 100 -11.18 2.89 14.90
C LEU A 100 -10.10 2.96 13.79
N LEU A 101 -9.61 1.81 13.33
CA LEU A 101 -8.62 1.75 12.25
C LEU A 101 -9.18 2.33 10.94
N GLY A 102 -10.46 2.10 10.66
CA GLY A 102 -11.13 2.73 9.51
C GLY A 102 -11.11 4.25 9.57
N GLY A 103 -11.41 4.84 10.73
CA GLY A 103 -11.36 6.28 10.95
C GLY A 103 -9.94 6.84 10.80
N VAL A 104 -8.95 6.21 11.42
CA VAL A 104 -7.53 6.62 11.31
C VAL A 104 -7.04 6.58 9.85
N LEU A 105 -7.38 5.51 9.12
CA LEU A 105 -7.04 5.40 7.71
C LEU A 105 -7.72 6.49 6.87
N ALA A 106 -9.01 6.77 7.09
CA ALA A 106 -9.73 7.80 6.36
C ALA A 106 -9.09 9.18 6.57
N VAL A 107 -8.80 9.55 7.83
CA VAL A 107 -8.10 10.80 8.14
C VAL A 107 -6.74 10.86 7.46
N THR A 108 -5.95 9.80 7.56
CA THR A 108 -4.60 9.78 6.98
C THR A 108 -4.62 9.90 5.45
N VAL A 109 -5.53 9.19 4.78
CA VAL A 109 -5.68 9.28 3.31
C VAL A 109 -6.08 10.69 2.91
N VAL A 110 -7.05 11.29 3.59
CA VAL A 110 -7.47 12.68 3.31
C VAL A 110 -6.30 13.65 3.55
N SER A 111 -5.60 13.53 4.67
CA SER A 111 -4.44 14.37 4.98
C SER A 111 -3.33 14.23 3.93
N TYR A 112 -3.04 13.01 3.49
CA TYR A 112 -2.07 12.74 2.43
C TYR A 112 -2.50 13.40 1.11
N LEU A 113 -3.75 13.24 0.70
CA LEU A 113 -4.26 13.82 -0.54
C LEU A 113 -4.22 15.35 -0.52
N VAL A 114 -4.63 15.97 0.60
CA VAL A 114 -4.56 17.43 0.78
C VAL A 114 -3.11 17.90 0.72
N TYR A 115 -2.20 17.18 1.37
CA TYR A 115 -0.78 17.52 1.37
C TYR A 115 -0.16 17.44 -0.04
N GLU A 116 -0.39 16.36 -0.78
CA GLU A 116 0.12 16.20 -2.16
C GLU A 116 -0.50 17.22 -3.12
N ALA A 117 -1.81 17.49 -2.99
CA ALA A 117 -2.48 18.50 -3.80
C ALA A 117 -1.90 19.90 -3.56
N ARG A 118 -1.65 20.27 -2.29
CA ARG A 118 -1.02 21.53 -1.93
C ARG A 118 0.41 21.61 -2.47
N ALA A 119 1.19 20.54 -2.35
CA ALA A 119 2.56 20.49 -2.84
C ALA A 119 2.60 20.68 -4.38
N GLY A 120 1.72 19.99 -5.12
CA GLY A 120 1.60 20.14 -6.57
C GLY A 120 1.20 21.54 -6.98
N TYR A 121 0.22 22.15 -6.30
CA TYR A 121 -0.22 23.52 -6.58
C TYR A 121 0.87 24.56 -6.36
N LEU A 122 1.69 24.41 -5.31
CA LEU A 122 2.81 25.33 -5.06
C LEU A 122 3.92 25.16 -6.10
N ALA A 123 4.21 23.92 -6.51
CA ALA A 123 5.20 23.64 -7.55
C ALA A 123 4.79 24.22 -8.91
N SER A 124 3.50 24.27 -9.25
CA SER A 124 3.02 24.83 -10.52
C SER A 124 3.01 26.36 -10.58
N ARG A 125 3.35 27.04 -9.47
CA ARG A 125 3.43 28.51 -9.39
C ARG A 125 4.86 29.04 -9.42
N GLN A 126 5.84 28.15 -9.47
CA GLN A 126 7.26 28.46 -9.64
C GLN A 126 7.63 28.29 -11.11
#